data_AF-E1RJ75-F1
#
_entry.id   AF-E1RJ75-F1
#
_cell.length_a   1.000
_cell.length_b   1.000
_cell.length_c   1.000
_cell.angle_alpha   90.00
_cell.angle_beta   90.00
_cell.angle_gamma   90.00
#
_symmetry.space_group_name_H-M   'P 1'
#
loop_
_entity.id
_entity.type
_entity.pdbx_description
1 polymer ?
#
loop_
_entity_poly.entity_id
_entity_poly.type
_entity_poly.pdbx_seq_one_letter_code
_entity_poly.pdbx_strand_id
1 'polypeptide(L)'
;MEPESAFPDLLKYDKNFEELCRKYKVSEMFIFGSAIRSDFDPEKSDIDIMVSFRKMTPAEHADSYFGLLEELEKYFGCNIDLLEKEAVKNPYLKKNIDESGVMVYASA
;
A
#
# COMPACT_ATOMS: atom_id res chain seq x y z
N MET A 1 14.61 20.99 13.52
CA MET A 1 13.85 19.84 14.03
C MET A 1 13.58 19.01 12.80
N GLU A 2 14.42 18.00 12.56
CA GLU A 2 14.21 17.06 11.46
C GLU A 2 12.80 16.49 11.63
N PRO A 3 11.95 16.41 10.59
CA PRO A 3 10.69 15.72 10.73
C PRO A 3 11.03 14.28 11.12
N GLU A 4 10.53 13.80 12.26
CA GLU A 4 10.49 12.37 12.54
C GLU A 4 9.84 11.72 11.34
N SER A 5 10.63 11.02 10.53
CA SER A 5 10.16 10.41 9.29
C SER A 5 9.03 9.46 9.63
N ALA A 6 7.82 9.81 9.19
CA ALA A 6 6.62 9.05 9.47
C ALA A 6 6.83 7.60 8.97
N PHE A 7 6.21 6.62 9.63
CA PHE A 7 6.30 5.20 9.30
C PHE A 7 6.27 4.88 7.78
N PRO A 8 5.41 5.52 6.95
CA PRO A 8 5.38 5.28 5.50
C PRO A 8 6.63 5.75 4.74
N ASP A 9 7.35 6.76 5.23
CA ASP A 9 8.54 7.29 4.55
C ASP A 9 9.74 6.33 4.62
N LEU A 10 9.79 5.48 5.66
CA LEU A 10 10.84 4.48 5.83
C LEU A 10 10.74 3.36 4.77
N LEU A 11 9.53 3.05 4.30
CA LEU A 11 9.29 2.01 3.30
C LEU A 11 9.93 2.32 1.94
N LYS A 12 10.09 3.61 1.61
CA LYS A 12 10.72 4.06 0.36
C LYS A 12 12.19 3.62 0.22
N TYR A 13 12.83 3.27 1.33
CA TYR A 13 14.23 2.87 1.37
C TYR A 13 14.42 1.38 1.69
N ASP A 14 13.34 0.64 1.96
CA ASP A 14 13.42 -0.80 2.21
C ASP A 14 13.45 -1.58 0.89
N LYS A 15 14.61 -2.18 0.60
CA LYS A 15 14.80 -3.01 -0.59
C LYS A 15 13.92 -4.24 -0.61
N ASN A 16 13.65 -4.86 0.53
CA ASN A 16 12.78 -6.04 0.60
C ASN A 16 11.34 -5.65 0.22
N PHE A 17 10.89 -4.49 0.68
CA PHE A 17 9.59 -3.93 0.32
C PHE A 17 9.52 -3.59 -1.18
N GLU A 18 10.58 -2.98 -1.73
CA GLU A 18 10.67 -2.70 -3.15
C GLU A 18 10.63 -3.98 -4.01
N GLU A 19 11.37 -5.02 -3.61
CA GLU A 19 11.39 -6.33 -4.28
C GLU A 19 10.02 -7.03 -4.21
N LEU A 20 9.34 -6.96 -3.06
CA LEU A 20 7.97 -7.44 -2.89
C LEU A 20 7.02 -6.74 -3.87
N CYS A 21 7.06 -5.41 -3.95
CA CYS A 21 6.23 -4.65 -4.89
C CYS A 21 6.52 -5.04 -6.35
N ARG A 22 7.80 -5.19 -6.71
CA ARG A 22 8.23 -5.62 -8.06
C ARG A 22 7.75 -7.04 -8.40
N LYS A 23 7.87 -7.98 -7.45
CA LYS A 23 7.45 -9.38 -7.59
C LYS A 23 5.97 -9.49 -7.96
N TYR A 24 5.13 -8.69 -7.33
CA TYR A 24 3.68 -8.68 -7.58
C TYR A 24 3.24 -7.70 -8.67
N LYS A 25 4.18 -7.19 -9.48
CA LYS A 25 3.90 -6.29 -10.61
C LYS A 25 3.13 -5.02 -10.21
N VAL A 26 3.35 -4.53 -8.99
CA VAL A 26 2.81 -3.25 -8.53
C VAL A 26 3.40 -2.12 -9.38
N SER A 27 2.55 -1.19 -9.83
CA SER A 27 2.98 0.05 -10.47
C SER A 27 3.09 1.18 -9.47
N GLU A 28 2.09 1.34 -8.59
CA GLU A 28 2.05 2.38 -7.55
C GLU A 28 1.43 1.80 -6.27
N MET A 29 1.91 2.25 -5.12
CA MET A 29 1.33 1.91 -3.81
C MET A 29 1.28 3.13 -2.91
N PHE A 30 0.15 3.31 -2.23
CA PHE A 30 -0.10 4.37 -1.28
C PHE A 30 -0.60 3.77 0.04
N ILE A 31 -0.12 4.30 1.16
CA ILE A 31 -0.69 4.05 2.48
C ILE A 31 -1.57 5.24 2.84
N PHE A 32 -2.78 4.99 3.32
CA PHE A 32 -3.72 6.03 3.71
C PHE A 32 -4.44 5.68 5.01
N GLY A 33 -5.47 6.46 5.36
CA GLY A 33 -6.36 6.13 6.46
C GLY A 33 -5.75 6.31 7.85
N SER A 34 -5.93 5.31 8.71
CA SER A 34 -5.48 5.42 10.11
C SER A 34 -3.96 5.24 10.28
N ALA A 35 -3.32 4.52 9.35
CA ALA A 35 -1.89 4.20 9.38
C ALA A 35 -0.97 5.42 9.19
N ILE A 36 -1.50 6.54 8.71
CA ILE A 36 -0.77 7.81 8.55
C ILE A 36 -0.90 8.73 9.78
N ARG A 37 -1.69 8.36 10.78
CA ARG A 37 -1.90 9.17 11.98
C ARG A 37 -0.91 8.77 13.08
N SER A 38 -0.54 9.75 13.91
CA SER A 38 0.40 9.58 15.03
C SER A 38 -0.14 8.71 16.18
N ASP A 39 -1.42 8.34 16.16
CA ASP A 39 -2.07 7.43 17.11
C ASP A 39 -2.28 6.01 16.56
N PHE A 40 -1.64 5.66 15.44
CA PHE A 40 -1.73 4.31 14.87
C PHE A 40 -1.15 3.24 15.81
N ASP A 41 -1.96 2.23 16.11
CA ASP A 41 -1.58 1.05 16.89
C ASP A 41 -1.63 -0.19 15.98
N PRO A 42 -0.47 -0.73 15.54
CA PRO A 42 -0.41 -1.88 14.63
C PRO A 42 -0.94 -3.18 15.25
N GLU A 43 -1.07 -3.25 16.59
CA GLU A 43 -1.64 -4.43 17.25
C GLU A 43 -3.18 -4.42 17.24
N LYS A 44 -3.80 -3.27 16.93
CA LYS A 44 -5.27 -3.09 17.00
C LYS A 44 -5.91 -2.52 15.74
N SER A 45 -5.10 -2.13 14.76
CA SER A 45 -5.57 -1.39 13.58
C SER A 45 -5.05 -2.05 12.31
N ASP A 46 -5.91 -2.12 11.31
CA ASP A 46 -5.54 -2.57 9.97
C ASP A 46 -4.79 -1.43 9.24
N ILE A 47 -3.89 -1.75 8.31
CA ILE A 47 -3.25 -0.76 7.44
C ILE A 47 -4.03 -0.67 6.13
N ASP A 48 -4.53 0.52 5.82
CA ASP A 48 -5.21 0.81 4.57
C ASP A 48 -4.19 1.06 3.45
N ILE A 49 -4.19 0.20 2.42
CA ILE A 49 -3.26 0.25 1.29
C ILE A 49 -4.02 0.36 -0.02
N MET A 50 -3.64 1.33 -0.85
CA MET A 50 -4.12 1.46 -2.21
C MET A 50 -3.03 1.01 -3.16
N VAL A 51 -3.36 0.13 -4.09
CA VAL A 51 -2.43 -0.41 -5.08
C VAL A 51 -2.96 -0.19 -6.49
N SER A 52 -2.03 0.09 -7.40
CA SER A 52 -2.24 -0.06 -8.83
C SER A 52 -1.29 -1.13 -9.34
N PHE A 53 -1.78 -1.97 -10.25
CA PHE A 53 -0.97 -3.01 -10.88
C PHE A 53 -0.63 -2.67 -12.33
N ARG A 54 0.46 -3.24 -12.83
CA ARG A 54 0.77 -3.25 -14.27
C ARG A 54 -0.25 -4.12 -15.01
N LYS A 55 -0.44 -3.85 -16.31
CA LYS A 55 -1.33 -4.68 -17.15
C LYS A 55 -0.90 -6.14 -17.14
N MET A 56 -1.85 -7.04 -16.89
CA MET A 56 -1.65 -8.48 -16.89
C MET A 56 -2.96 -9.20 -17.23
N THR A 57 -2.91 -10.52 -17.39
CA THR A 57 -4.13 -11.32 -17.57
C THR A 57 -4.97 -11.39 -16.28
N PRO A 58 -6.28 -11.66 -16.34
CA PRO A 58 -7.10 -11.76 -15.13
C PRO A 58 -6.62 -12.82 -14.12
N ALA A 59 -6.06 -13.94 -14.59
CA ALA A 59 -5.51 -14.97 -13.72
C ALA A 59 -4.25 -14.48 -12.98
N GLU A 60 -3.30 -13.90 -13.71
CA GLU A 60 -2.09 -13.31 -13.10
C GLU A 60 -2.42 -12.18 -12.13
N HIS A 61 -3.47 -11.40 -12.43
CA HIS A 61 -3.94 -10.32 -11.56
C HIS A 61 -4.45 -10.85 -10.23
N ALA A 62 -5.31 -11.88 -10.26
CA ALA A 62 -5.78 -12.54 -9.04
C ALA A 62 -4.61 -13.10 -8.22
N ASP A 63 -3.68 -13.82 -8.86
CA ASP A 63 -2.49 -14.36 -8.18
C ASP A 63 -1.64 -13.25 -7.57
N SER A 64 -1.46 -12.14 -8.29
CA SER A 64 -0.67 -11.00 -7.81
C SER A 64 -1.35 -10.29 -6.65
N TYR A 65 -2.68 -10.11 -6.71
CA TYR A 65 -3.45 -9.46 -5.66
C TYR A 65 -3.43 -10.24 -4.35
N PHE A 66 -3.81 -11.52 -4.39
CA PHE A 66 -3.86 -12.34 -3.18
C PHE A 66 -2.47 -12.63 -2.63
N GLY A 67 -1.48 -12.88 -3.50
CA GLY A 67 -0.10 -13.05 -3.08
C GLY A 67 0.48 -11.79 -2.44
N LEU A 68 0.18 -10.61 -3.00
CA LEU A 68 0.61 -9.34 -2.43
C LEU A 68 0.00 -9.12 -1.04
N LEU A 69 -1.32 -9.32 -0.91
CA LEU A 69 -2.03 -9.17 0.36
C LEU A 69 -1.38 -10.02 1.46
N GLU A 70 -1.20 -11.32 1.22
CA GLU A 70 -0.58 -12.21 2.20
C GLU A 70 0.85 -11.82 2.57
N GLU A 71 1.66 -11.37 1.61
CA GLU A 71 3.04 -10.96 1.90
C GLU A 71 3.13 -9.61 2.61
N LEU A 72 2.20 -8.68 2.32
CA LEU A 72 2.11 -7.42 3.06
C LEU A 72 1.69 -7.67 4.52
N GLU A 73 0.68 -8.53 4.77
CA GLU A 73 0.28 -8.90 6.13
C GLU A 73 1.44 -9.51 6.92
N LYS A 74 2.21 -10.41 6.29
CA LYS A 74 3.41 -10.99 6.90
C LYS A 74 4.51 -9.97 7.13
N TYR A 75 4.70 -9.03 6.20
CA TYR A 75 5.74 -8.00 6.27
C TYR A 75 5.45 -6.98 7.38
N PHE A 76 4.18 -6.56 7.52
CA PHE A 76 3.77 -5.58 8.54
C PHE A 76 3.41 -6.20 9.89
N GLY A 77 3.05 -7.50 9.91
CA GLY A 77 2.65 -8.19 11.13
C GLY A 77 1.24 -7.82 11.63
N CYS A 78 0.42 -7.20 10.77
CA CYS A 78 -0.97 -6.83 11.04
C CYS A 78 -1.83 -7.10 9.80
N ASN A 79 -3.15 -7.02 9.94
CA ASN A 79 -4.03 -7.15 8.78
C ASN A 79 -3.88 -5.93 7.85
N ILE A 80 -4.13 -6.15 6.57
CA ILE A 80 -4.05 -5.14 5.53
C ILE A 80 -5.41 -5.02 4.83
N ASP A 81 -5.95 -3.81 4.74
CA ASP A 81 -7.06 -3.51 3.83
C ASP A 81 -6.48 -3.06 2.48
N LEU A 82 -6.36 -4.01 1.56
CA LEU A 82 -5.82 -3.75 0.22
C LEU A 82 -6.96 -3.36 -0.73
N LEU A 83 -6.87 -2.18 -1.31
CA LEU A 83 -7.80 -1.68 -2.32
C LEU A 83 -7.08 -1.45 -3.65
N GLU A 84 -7.73 -1.79 -4.76
CA GLU A 84 -7.22 -1.50 -6.10
C GLU A 84 -7.78 -0.16 -6.60
N LYS A 85 -6.88 0.74 -7.04
CA LYS A 85 -7.22 2.11 -7.47
C LYS A 85 -8.21 2.13 -8.63
N GLU A 86 -8.11 1.15 -9.52
CA GLU A 86 -8.95 0.94 -10.68
C GLU A 86 -10.36 0.42 -10.29
N ALA A 87 -10.47 -0.28 -9.16
CA ALA A 87 -11.74 -0.82 -8.65
C ALA A 87 -12.52 0.19 -7.80
N VAL A 88 -11.86 1.21 -7.25
CA VAL A 88 -12.52 2.27 -6.46
C VAL A 88 -13.37 3.16 -7.36
N LYS A 89 -14.69 2.94 -7.30
CA LYS A 89 -15.68 3.74 -8.04
C LYS A 89 -16.09 5.03 -7.32
N ASN A 90 -15.83 5.14 -6.02
CA ASN A 90 -16.23 6.32 -5.24
C ASN A 90 -15.21 7.46 -5.45
N PRO A 91 -15.60 8.57 -6.13
CA PRO A 91 -14.69 9.67 -6.41
C PRO A 91 -14.22 10.41 -5.15
N TYR A 92 -15.01 10.40 -4.06
CA TYR A 92 -14.62 11.02 -2.80
C TYR A 92 -13.53 10.23 -2.10
N LEU A 93 -13.63 8.90 -2.11
CA LEU A 93 -12.59 8.04 -1.54
C LEU A 93 -11.28 8.21 -2.32
N LYS A 94 -11.36 8.18 -3.65
CA LYS A 94 -10.19 8.41 -4.51
C LYS A 94 -9.54 9.77 -4.24
N LYS A 95 -10.34 10.83 -4.14
CA LYS A 95 -9.85 12.18 -3.85
C LYS A 95 -9.18 12.27 -2.47
N ASN A 96 -9.79 11.70 -1.43
CA ASN A 96 -9.19 11.69 -0.09
C ASN A 96 -7.83 10.98 -0.10
N ILE A 97 -7.73 9.84 -0.79
CA ILE A 97 -6.48 9.08 -0.90
C ILE A 97 -5.43 9.88 -1.69
N ASP A 98 -5.82 10.52 -2.78
CA ASP A 98 -4.91 11.37 -3.55
C ASP A 98 -4.44 12.59 -2.74
N GLU A 99 -5.26 13.13 -1.82
CA GLU A 99 -4.94 14.31 -1.01
C GLU A 99 -4.18 14.00 0.29
N SER A 100 -4.42 12.85 0.92
CA SER A 100 -3.82 12.49 2.22
C SER A 100 -2.96 11.23 2.23
N GLY A 101 -3.01 10.43 1.17
CA GLY A 101 -2.23 9.19 1.06
C GLY A 101 -0.75 9.47 0.88
N VAL A 102 0.09 8.68 1.54
CA VAL A 102 1.54 8.73 1.34
C VAL A 102 1.92 7.67 0.32
N MET A 103 2.46 8.10 -0.82
CA MET A 103 3.02 7.19 -1.81
C MET A 103 4.28 6.54 -1.24
N VAL A 104 4.29 5.21 -1.15
CA VAL A 104 5.39 4.43 -0.59
C VAL A 104 6.17 3.66 -1.64
N TYR A 105 5.58 3.45 -2.81
CA TYR A 105 6.24 2.83 -3.95
C TYR A 105 5.67 3.36 -5.27
N ALA A 106 6.57 3.60 -6.23
CA ALA A 106 6.23 3.88 -7.61
C ALA A 106 7.29 3.24 -8.50
N SER A 107 6.86 2.44 -9.47
CA SER A 107 7.78 1.82 -10.41
C SER A 107 8.20 2.85 -11.46
N ALA A 108 9.50 3.11 -11.57
CA ALA A 108 10.10 3.94 -12.63
C ALA A 108 9.94 3.30 -14.02
#